data_AF-A0A937WB48-F1
#
_entry.id   AF-A0A937WB48-F1
#
_cell.length_a   1.000
_cell.length_b   1.000
_cell.length_c   1.000
_cell.angle_alpha   90.00
_cell.angle_beta   90.00
_cell.angle_gamma   90.00
#
_symmetry.space_group_name_H-M   'P 1'
#
loop_
_entity.id
_entity.type
_entity.pdbx_description
1 polymer ?
#
loop_
_entity_poly.entity_id
_entity_poly.type
_entity_poly.pdbx_seq_one_letter_code
_entity_poly.pdbx_strand_id
1 'polypeptide(L)'
;MRTLFVVLLTISLLAFFRSVGFSVDESLILYFDFDQESGGTVTDKSQYGNNGKVVGNIQWVDSMDKYGKCISLPGGGPCIKVADSKSLYSGKTLTAEAWVRPEEFGDPYASV
;
A
#
# COMPACT_ATOMS: atom_id res chain seq x y z
N MET A 1 11.38 -13.20 49.92
CA MET A 1 12.46 -13.32 48.91
C MET A 1 12.00 -14.04 47.63
N ARG A 2 11.27 -15.16 47.71
CA ARG A 2 10.72 -15.89 46.55
C ARG A 2 9.82 -15.06 45.63
N THR A 3 8.93 -14.25 46.19
CA THR A 3 8.00 -13.38 45.44
C THR A 3 8.71 -12.19 44.77
N LEU A 4 9.72 -11.62 45.43
CA LEU A 4 10.50 -10.49 44.92
C LEU A 4 11.34 -10.90 43.69
N PHE A 5 11.92 -12.11 43.74
CA PHE A 5 12.73 -12.65 42.64
C PHE A 5 11.89 -12.91 41.38
N VAL A 6 10.65 -13.39 41.53
CA VAL A 6 9.72 -13.63 40.42
C VAL A 6 9.31 -12.31 39.76
N VAL A 7 9.02 -11.27 40.54
CA VAL A 7 8.65 -9.93 40.01
C VAL A 7 9.81 -9.29 39.25
N LEU A 8 11.05 -9.43 39.72
CA LEU A 8 12.23 -8.92 39.01
C LEU A 8 12.50 -9.70 37.72
N LEU A 9 12.22 -11.01 37.69
CA LEU A 9 12.37 -11.84 36.51
C LEU A 9 11.33 -11.51 35.43
N THR A 10 10.09 -11.20 35.81
CA THR A 10 9.03 -10.82 34.86
C THR A 10 9.25 -9.43 34.27
N ILE A 11 9.73 -8.46 35.06
CA ILE A 11 10.10 -7.12 34.56
C ILE A 11 11.28 -7.20 33.59
N SER A 12 12.28 -8.04 33.90
CA SER A 12 13.42 -8.29 33.00
C SER A 12 12.98 -8.94 31.67
N LEU A 13 12.03 -9.87 31.71
CA LEU A 13 11.47 -10.54 30.52
C LEU A 13 10.65 -9.58 29.64
N LEU A 14 9.91 -8.64 30.25
CA LEU A 14 9.20 -7.56 29.56
C LEU A 14 10.15 -6.53 28.93
N ALA A 15 11.32 -6.31 29.53
CA ALA A 15 12.36 -5.42 28.99
C ALA A 15 13.14 -6.02 27.79
N PHE A 16 12.94 -7.30 27.48
CA PHE A 16 13.53 -7.99 26.33
C PHE A 16 12.68 -7.96 25.06
N PHE A 17 11.43 -7.48 25.12
CA PHE A 17 10.67 -7.09 23.92
C PHE A 17 11.22 -5.77 23.37
N ARG A 18 12.45 -5.81 22.84
CA ARG A 18 12.92 -4.77 21.93
C ARG A 18 11.97 -4.78 20.74
N SER A 19 11.32 -3.67 20.46
CA SER A 19 10.59 -3.50 19.21
C SER A 19 11.58 -3.77 18.08
N VAL A 20 11.32 -4.82 17.29
CA VAL A 20 11.93 -4.91 15.97
C VAL A 20 11.31 -3.74 15.20
N GLY A 21 12.04 -2.64 15.12
CA GLY A 21 11.66 -1.53 14.27
C GLY A 21 11.64 -2.05 12.84
N PHE A 22 10.45 -2.15 12.24
CA PHE A 22 10.37 -2.28 10.80
C PHE A 22 11.02 -1.01 10.24
N SER A 23 12.13 -1.15 9.52
CA SER A 23 12.71 -0.02 8.81
C SER A 23 11.78 0.30 7.65
N VAL A 24 10.86 1.24 7.85
CA VAL A 24 10.09 1.82 6.74
C VAL A 24 11.09 2.60 5.89
N ASP A 25 11.19 2.24 4.61
CA ASP A 25 12.02 2.97 3.66
C ASP A 25 11.47 4.39 3.51
N GLU A 26 12.21 5.38 4.01
CA GLU A 26 11.80 6.79 3.94
C GLU A 26 11.73 7.31 2.49
N SER A 27 12.34 6.60 1.52
CA SER A 27 12.24 6.96 0.11
C SER A 27 10.93 6.48 -0.54
N LEU A 28 10.22 5.54 0.09
CA LEU A 28 8.93 5.06 -0.38
C LEU A 28 7.83 6.05 0.04
N ILE A 29 7.42 6.90 -0.90
CA ILE A 29 6.48 8.00 -0.65
C ILE A 29 5.01 7.64 -0.95
N LEU A 30 4.76 6.50 -1.59
CA LEU A 30 3.43 6.01 -1.91
C LEU A 30 3.48 4.50 -2.11
N TYR A 31 2.64 3.74 -1.41
CA TYR A 31 2.52 2.30 -1.58
C TYR A 31 1.07 1.83 -1.43
N PHE A 32 0.53 1.25 -2.51
CA PHE A 32 -0.80 0.64 -2.54
C PHE A 32 -0.67 -0.87 -2.76
N ASP A 33 -1.03 -1.66 -1.75
CA ASP A 33 -1.10 -3.12 -1.81
C ASP A 33 -2.47 -3.64 -2.26
N PHE A 34 -3.51 -2.81 -2.13
CA PHE A 34 -4.92 -3.12 -2.43
C PHE A 34 -5.53 -4.25 -1.59
N ASP A 35 -4.92 -4.67 -0.48
CA ASP A 35 -5.38 -5.80 0.35
C ASP A 35 -6.62 -5.52 1.22
N GLN A 36 -7.26 -4.36 1.06
CA GLN A 36 -8.52 -4.03 1.74
C GLN A 36 -9.73 -4.67 1.03
N GLU A 37 -10.81 -4.90 1.78
CA GLU A 37 -11.99 -5.60 1.26
C GLU A 37 -12.79 -4.78 0.24
N SER A 38 -12.99 -3.48 0.48
CA SER A 38 -13.72 -2.57 -0.40
C SER A 38 -13.66 -1.12 0.09
N GLY A 39 -14.22 -0.17 -0.67
CA GLY A 39 -14.43 1.22 -0.24
C GLY A 39 -13.94 2.25 -1.25
N GLY A 40 -14.22 3.53 -0.95
CA GLY A 40 -13.86 4.67 -1.82
C GLY A 40 -12.48 5.27 -1.55
N THR A 41 -11.68 4.67 -0.66
CA THR A 41 -10.34 5.14 -0.30
C THR A 41 -9.36 3.98 -0.39
N VAL A 42 -8.24 4.19 -1.06
CA VAL A 42 -7.10 3.26 -1.08
C VAL A 42 -6.09 3.76 -0.06
N THR A 43 -5.71 2.91 0.88
CA THR A 43 -4.80 3.29 1.96
C THR A 43 -3.36 3.28 1.47
N ASP A 44 -2.64 4.38 1.65
CA ASP A 44 -1.19 4.42 1.49
C ASP A 44 -0.52 3.74 2.68
N LYS A 45 0.26 2.70 2.39
CA LYS A 45 1.02 1.92 3.39
C LYS A 45 2.40 2.52 3.68
N SER A 46 2.78 3.59 2.99
CA SER A 46 3.95 4.38 3.36
C SER A 46 3.70 5.18 4.64
N GLN A 47 4.76 5.78 5.18
CA GLN A 47 4.65 6.68 6.34
C GLN A 47 4.01 8.04 6.03
N TYR A 48 3.76 8.35 4.75
CA TYR A 48 3.35 9.70 4.32
C TYR A 48 1.84 9.90 4.26
N GLY A 49 1.06 8.83 4.32
CA GLY A 49 -0.41 8.90 4.38
C GLY A 49 -1.05 9.50 3.12
N ASN A 50 -0.43 9.32 1.95
CA ASN A 50 -0.89 9.80 0.65
C ASN A 50 -2.05 8.93 0.11
N ASN A 51 -3.12 8.77 0.91
CA ASN A 51 -4.26 7.93 0.59
C ASN A 51 -4.92 8.35 -0.73
N GLY A 52 -5.27 7.36 -1.55
CA GLY A 52 -6.00 7.54 -2.80
C GLY A 52 -7.50 7.58 -2.60
N LYS A 53 -8.22 8.29 -3.46
CA LYS A 53 -9.68 8.24 -3.59
C LYS A 53 -10.07 7.55 -4.88
N VAL A 54 -10.99 6.62 -4.80
CA VAL A 54 -11.55 5.93 -5.97
C VAL A 54 -12.43 6.92 -6.73
N VAL A 55 -12.18 7.04 -8.03
CA VAL A 55 -13.00 7.83 -8.96
C VAL A 55 -13.52 6.91 -10.06
N GLY A 56 -14.82 6.96 -10.32
CA GLY A 56 -15.48 6.07 -11.28
C GLY A 56 -15.79 4.69 -10.70
N ASN A 57 -16.17 3.76 -11.57
CA ASN A 57 -16.50 2.40 -11.19
C ASN A 57 -15.27 1.48 -11.33
N ILE A 58 -14.74 0.99 -10.22
CA ILE A 58 -13.67 -0.01 -10.16
C ILE A 58 -14.22 -1.31 -9.59
N GLN A 59 -13.47 -2.40 -9.73
CA GLN A 59 -13.77 -3.65 -9.02
C GLN A 59 -12.60 -4.03 -8.11
N TRP A 60 -12.88 -4.39 -6.86
CA TRP A 60 -11.90 -5.02 -5.97
C TRP A 60 -11.86 -6.52 -6.29
N VAL A 61 -10.66 -7.06 -6.46
CA VAL A 61 -10.45 -8.44 -6.92
C VAL A 61 -9.52 -9.15 -5.94
N ASP A 62 -9.97 -10.28 -5.42
CA ASP A 62 -9.28 -10.98 -4.32
C ASP A 62 -7.90 -11.55 -4.69
N SER A 63 -7.66 -11.91 -5.96
CA SER A 63 -6.30 -12.21 -6.44
C SER A 63 -6.20 -12.25 -7.96
N MET A 64 -4.98 -12.07 -8.47
CA MET A 64 -4.59 -12.20 -9.89
C MET A 64 -3.47 -13.23 -10.06
N ASP A 65 -3.58 -14.38 -9.39
CA ASP A 65 -2.66 -15.53 -9.47
C ASP A 65 -1.20 -15.31 -9.00
N LYS A 66 -0.79 -14.08 -8.67
CA LYS A 66 0.58 -13.76 -8.21
C LYS A 66 0.69 -13.38 -6.73
N TYR A 67 0.17 -12.22 -6.33
CA TYR A 67 0.31 -11.68 -4.96
C TYR A 67 -0.87 -10.78 -4.60
N GLY A 68 -1.38 -10.93 -3.37
CA GLY A 68 -2.35 -10.02 -2.77
C GLY A 68 -3.66 -9.87 -3.55
N LYS A 69 -4.48 -8.95 -3.05
CA LYS A 69 -5.65 -8.44 -3.79
C LYS A 69 -5.21 -7.39 -4.81
N CYS A 70 -6.14 -6.99 -5.68
CA CYS A 70 -5.89 -5.93 -6.65
C CYS A 70 -7.18 -5.18 -6.98
N ILE A 71 -7.05 -4.15 -7.82
CA ILE A 71 -8.19 -3.44 -8.41
C ILE A 71 -8.21 -3.65 -9.92
N SER A 72 -9.40 -3.89 -10.48
CA SER A 72 -9.64 -3.81 -11.92
C SER A 72 -10.14 -2.41 -12.28
N LEU A 73 -9.46 -1.80 -13.24
CA LEU A 73 -9.80 -0.51 -13.83
C LEU A 73 -10.35 -0.77 -15.23
N PRO A 74 -11.67 -0.86 -15.42
CA PRO A 74 -12.23 -0.99 -16.76
C PRO A 74 -11.93 0.26 -17.59
N GLY A 75 -12.02 0.14 -18.92
CA GLY A 75 -11.93 1.30 -19.81
C GLY A 75 -12.95 2.39 -19.44
N GLY A 76 -12.68 3.64 -19.85
CA GLY A 76 -13.59 4.77 -19.60
C GLY A 76 -13.19 5.71 -18.46
N GLY A 77 -11.94 5.64 -18.00
CA GLY A 77 -11.34 6.62 -17.09
C GLY A 77 -11.51 6.45 -15.57
N PRO A 78 -11.91 5.29 -15.01
CA PRO A 78 -11.81 5.11 -13.56
C PRO A 78 -10.34 5.12 -13.12
N CYS A 79 -10.08 5.66 -11.93
CA CYS A 79 -8.71 5.79 -11.42
C CYS A 79 -8.68 5.93 -9.89
N ILE A 80 -7.47 5.83 -9.34
CA ILE A 80 -7.19 6.22 -7.96
C ILE A 80 -6.56 7.61 -7.98
N LYS A 81 -7.25 8.59 -7.42
CA LYS A 81 -6.78 9.97 -7.34
C LYS A 81 -6.14 10.23 -5.98
N VAL A 82 -4.86 10.57 -5.99
CA VAL A 82 -4.14 11.01 -4.80
C VAL A 82 -4.20 12.54 -4.73
N ALA A 83 -4.48 13.08 -3.54
CA ALA A 83 -4.46 14.53 -3.33
C ALA A 83 -3.02 15.05 -3.36
N ASP A 84 -2.87 16.29 -3.82
CA ASP A 84 -1.57 16.95 -3.84
C ASP A 84 -0.97 17.08 -2.43
N SER A 85 0.32 16.79 -2.30
CA SER A 85 1.03 16.83 -1.02
C SER A 85 2.52 17.05 -1.24
N LYS A 86 3.15 17.85 -0.37
CA LYS A 86 4.60 18.11 -0.42
C LYS A 86 5.45 16.84 -0.35
N SER A 87 4.95 15.76 0.26
CA SER A 87 5.67 14.48 0.33
C SER A 87 5.80 13.81 -1.05
N LEU A 88 4.91 14.09 -2.00
CA LEU A 88 4.92 13.52 -3.35
C LEU A 88 6.00 14.13 -4.25
N TYR A 89 6.51 15.30 -3.90
CA TYR A 89 7.54 16.01 -4.65
C TYR A 89 8.56 16.61 -3.67
N SER A 90 9.46 15.74 -3.20
CA SER A 90 10.57 16.14 -2.32
C SER A 90 11.74 16.81 -3.06
N GLY A 91 11.54 17.24 -4.32
CA GLY A 91 12.59 17.83 -5.16
C GLY A 91 13.68 16.86 -5.61
N LYS A 92 13.41 15.55 -5.51
CA LYS A 92 14.31 14.45 -5.89
C LYS A 92 13.81 13.74 -7.15
N THR A 93 14.64 12.88 -7.72
CA THR A 93 14.25 11.93 -8.77
C THR A 93 13.17 10.98 -8.26
N LEU A 94 12.14 10.73 -9.07
CA LEU A 94 11.06 9.80 -8.78
C LEU A 94 11.28 8.48 -9.50
N THR A 95 11.02 7.38 -8.81
CA THR A 95 10.86 6.04 -9.39
C THR A 95 9.43 5.57 -9.12
N ALA A 96 8.80 4.93 -10.10
CA ALA A 96 7.50 4.31 -9.95
C ALA A 96 7.55 2.88 -10.51
N GLU A 97 6.92 1.94 -9.80
CA GLU A 97 6.76 0.56 -10.22
C GLU A 97 5.34 0.09 -9.87
N ALA A 98 4.81 -0.84 -10.68
CA ALA A 98 3.48 -1.39 -10.47
C ALA A 98 3.34 -2.78 -11.12
N TRP A 99 2.52 -3.64 -10.52
CA TRP A 99 2.02 -4.85 -11.17
C TRP A 99 0.80 -4.50 -12.01
N VAL A 100 0.85 -4.82 -13.30
CA VAL A 100 -0.24 -4.54 -14.25
C VAL A 100 -0.56 -5.80 -15.05
N ARG A 101 -1.84 -6.16 -15.13
CA ARG A 101 -2.37 -7.20 -16.03
C ARG A 101 -3.34 -6.58 -17.04
N PRO A 102 -2.91 -6.31 -18.28
CA PRO A 102 -3.81 -5.85 -19.33
C PRO A 102 -4.84 -6.94 -19.67
N GLU A 103 -6.12 -6.59 -19.74
CA GLU A 103 -7.20 -7.53 -20.14
C GLU A 103 -7.50 -7.44 -21.64
N GLU A 104 -7.36 -6.25 -22.22
CA GLU A 104 -7.47 -6.00 -23.65
C GLU A 104 -6.26 -5.18 -24.12
N PHE A 105 -5.54 -5.68 -25.12
CA PHE A 105 -4.67 -4.84 -25.93
C PHE A 105 -5.52 -4.37 -27.10
N GLY A 106 -5.79 -3.06 -27.18
CA GLY A 106 -6.44 -2.51 -28.37
C GLY A 106 -5.69 -2.97 -29.60
N ASP A 107 -6.41 -3.48 -30.60
CA ASP A 107 -5.79 -3.92 -31.85
C ASP A 107 -5.07 -2.72 -32.49
N PRO A 108 -3.73 -2.72 -32.58
CA PRO A 108 -2.99 -1.60 -33.17
C PRO A 108 -3.28 -1.43 -34.67
N TYR A 109 -3.99 -2.39 -35.28
CA TYR A 109 -4.41 -2.41 -36.68
C TYR A 109 -5.91 -2.25 -36.88
N ALA A 110 -6.69 -1.92 -35.83
CA ALA A 110 -8.07 -1.51 -36.01
C ALA A 110 -8.11 -0.20 -36.81
N SER A 111 -8.21 -0.33 -38.13
CA SER A 111 -8.32 0.77 -39.08
C SER A 111 -9.58 1.59 -38.78
N VAL A 112 -9.35 2.86 -38.41
CA VAL A 112 -10.34 3.94 -38.54
C VAL A 112 -10.74 4.15 -40.00
#